data_AF-A0A3M2M4E8-F1
#
_entry.id   AF-A0A3M2M4E8-F1
#
_cell.length_a   1.000
_cell.length_b   1.000
_cell.length_c   1.000
_cell.angle_alpha   90.00
_cell.angle_beta   90.00
_cell.angle_gamma   90.00
#
_symmetry.space_group_name_H-M   'P 1'
#
loop_
_entity.id
_entity.type
_entity.pdbx_description
1 polymer ?
#
loop_
_entity_poly.entity_id
_entity_poly.type
_entity_poly.pdbx_seq_one_letter_code
_entity_poly.pdbx_strand_id
1 'polypeptide(L)'
;MNGEVFEELGLLVRDIGDAGVERMTETPGLAAAVDQHVAEVRGLVPDPSQPALMDYLSGFAEDAFRRGWWPGDTHDWEFVRIVAVCWMMRNAPVH
;
A
#
# COMPACT_ATOMS: atom_id res chain seq x y z
N MET A 1 -0.31 -11.53 22.23
CA MET A 1 -0.42 -10.07 22.02
C MET A 1 0.07 -9.62 20.64
N ASN A 2 1.00 -10.30 19.97
CA ASN A 2 1.40 -9.88 18.61
C ASN A 2 0.33 -10.13 17.52
N GLY A 3 -0.57 -11.11 17.70
CA GLY A 3 -1.61 -11.43 16.71
C GLY A 3 -2.63 -10.32 16.50
N GLU A 4 -3.12 -9.68 17.58
CA GLU A 4 -4.11 -8.60 17.49
C GLU A 4 -3.54 -7.34 16.81
N VAL A 5 -2.26 -7.03 17.05
CA VAL A 5 -1.58 -5.88 16.41
C VAL A 5 -1.44 -6.06 14.91
N PHE A 6 -1.18 -7.29 14.44
CA PHE A 6 -1.09 -7.58 13.00
C PHE A 6 -2.48 -7.59 12.32
N GLU A 7 -3.53 -8.00 13.02
CA GLU A 7 -4.91 -7.88 12.51
C GLU A 7 -5.36 -6.42 12.41
N GLU A 8 -5.07 -5.61 13.42
CA GLU A 8 -5.37 -4.17 13.41
C GLU A 8 -4.59 -3.42 12.31
N LEU A 9 -3.33 -3.81 12.10
CA LEU A 9 -2.52 -3.30 10.99
C LEU A 9 -3.12 -3.68 9.62
N GLY A 10 -3.61 -4.91 9.46
CA GLY A 10 -4.26 -5.35 8.23
C GLY A 10 -5.53 -4.54 7.91
N LEU A 11 -6.33 -4.23 8.93
CA LEU A 11 -7.51 -3.36 8.79
C LEU A 11 -7.09 -1.93 8.41
N LEU A 12 -6.10 -1.37 9.10
CA LEU A 12 -5.60 -0.02 8.84
C LEU A 12 -5.07 0.13 7.40
N VAL A 13 -4.26 -0.83 6.96
CA VAL A 13 -3.70 -0.85 5.60
C VAL A 13 -4.80 -0.89 4.54
N ARG A 14 -5.84 -1.69 4.78
CA ARG A 14 -7.00 -1.77 3.88
C ARG A 14 -7.75 -0.44 3.83
N ASP A 15 -8.05 0.17 4.98
CA ASP A 15 -8.77 1.45 5.04
C ASP A 15 -7.98 2.58 4.35
N ILE A 16 -6.65 2.61 4.55
CA ILE A 16 -5.74 3.53 3.84
C ILE A 16 -5.79 3.29 2.34
N GLY A 17 -5.68 2.04 1.91
CA GLY A 17 -5.72 1.66 0.50
C GLY A 17 -7.03 2.11 -0.15
N ASP A 18 -8.16 1.87 0.53
CA ASP A 18 -9.48 2.21 0.01
C ASP A 18 -9.65 3.73 -0.14
N ALA A 19 -9.39 4.49 0.93
CA ALA A 19 -9.51 5.95 0.92
C ALA A 19 -8.46 6.63 0.02
N GLY A 20 -7.26 6.07 -0.07
CA GLY A 20 -6.17 6.60 -0.89
C GLY A 20 -6.45 6.45 -2.37
N VAL A 21 -6.95 5.29 -2.81
CA VAL A 21 -7.29 5.04 -4.21
C VAL A 21 -8.45 5.95 -4.66
N GLU A 22 -9.44 6.22 -3.81
CA GLU A 22 -10.50 7.18 -4.12
C GLU A 22 -9.93 8.60 -4.31
N ARG A 23 -9.09 9.05 -3.37
CA ARG A 23 -8.48 10.40 -3.40
C ARG A 23 -7.58 10.65 -4.61
N MET A 24 -6.96 9.61 -5.18
CA MET A 24 -6.15 9.74 -6.40
C MET A 24 -6.93 10.35 -7.56
N THR A 25 -8.25 10.15 -7.61
CA THR A 25 -9.10 10.71 -8.68
C THR A 25 -9.26 12.22 -8.57
N GLU A 26 -9.11 12.78 -7.37
CA GLU A 26 -9.33 14.20 -7.06
C GLU A 26 -8.01 14.97 -6.89
N THR A 27 -6.90 14.27 -6.62
CA THR A 27 -5.61 14.87 -6.30
C THR A 27 -4.52 14.43 -7.29
N PRO A 28 -4.25 15.20 -8.37
CA PRO A 28 -3.25 14.83 -9.37
C PRO A 28 -1.84 14.62 -8.80
N GLY A 29 -1.45 15.38 -7.77
CA GLY A 29 -0.16 15.21 -7.10
C GLY A 29 -0.03 13.85 -6.41
N LEU A 30 -1.11 13.34 -5.82
CA LEU A 30 -1.14 12.01 -5.21
C LEU A 30 -1.10 10.92 -6.28
N ALA A 31 -1.85 11.09 -7.39
CA ALA A 31 -1.81 10.15 -8.50
C ALA A 31 -0.39 10.00 -9.07
N ALA A 32 0.32 11.11 -9.28
CA ALA A 32 1.71 11.09 -9.76
C ALA A 32 2.67 10.40 -8.78
N ALA A 33 2.51 10.64 -7.47
CA ALA A 33 3.31 9.98 -6.44
C ALA A 33 3.04 8.46 -6.41
N VAL A 34 1.77 8.05 -6.54
CA VAL A 34 1.39 6.64 -6.63
C VAL A 34 1.98 5.99 -7.87
N ASP A 35 1.91 6.63 -9.05
CA ASP A 35 2.49 6.09 -10.29
C ASP A 35 4.00 5.83 -10.16
N GLN A 36 4.72 6.73 -9.49
CA GLN A 36 6.13 6.53 -9.19
C GLN A 36 6.34 5.29 -8.30
N HIS A 37 5.55 5.17 -7.23
CA HIS A 37 5.64 4.01 -6.33
C HIS A 37 5.26 2.70 -7.03
N VAL A 38 4.31 2.72 -7.96
CA VAL A 38 3.94 1.55 -8.78
C VAL A 38 5.13 1.10 -9.63
N ALA A 39 5.84 2.02 -10.27
CA ALA A 39 7.02 1.70 -11.08
C ALA A 39 8.12 1.03 -10.24
N GLU A 40 8.35 1.54 -9.03
CA GLU A 40 9.32 0.98 -8.10
C GLU A 40 8.89 -0.41 -7.58
N VAL A 41 7.61 -0.61 -7.23
CA VAL A 41 7.08 -1.92 -6.78
C VAL A 41 7.22 -2.97 -7.87
N ARG A 42 6.96 -2.63 -9.14
CA ARG A 42 7.19 -3.55 -10.27
C ARG A 42 8.66 -3.98 -10.41
N GLY A 43 9.60 -3.14 -9.99
CA GLY A 43 11.02 -3.49 -9.92
C GLY A 43 11.36 -4.43 -8.76
N LEU A 44 10.58 -4.40 -7.68
CA LEU A 44 10.77 -5.22 -6.48
C LEU A 44 9.99 -6.54 -6.53
N VAL A 45 8.85 -6.56 -7.22
CA VAL A 45 7.93 -7.69 -7.37
C VAL A 45 7.82 -8.02 -8.86
N PRO A 46 8.70 -8.88 -9.40
CA PRO A 46 8.78 -9.16 -10.83
C PRO A 46 7.51 -9.78 -11.43
N ASP A 47 6.75 -10.52 -10.63
CA ASP A 47 5.43 -11.06 -10.97
C ASP A 47 4.39 -10.52 -9.97
N PRO A 48 3.77 -9.36 -10.27
CA PRO A 48 2.85 -8.67 -9.35
C PRO A 48 1.47 -9.31 -9.35
N SER A 49 1.41 -10.63 -9.12
CA SER A 49 0.18 -11.35 -8.85
C SER A 49 -0.46 -10.86 -7.54
N GLN A 50 -1.77 -11.01 -7.40
CA GLN A 50 -2.47 -10.57 -6.19
C GLN A 50 -1.88 -11.18 -4.89
N PRO A 51 -1.52 -12.48 -4.83
CA PRO A 51 -0.83 -13.04 -3.66
C PRO A 51 0.53 -12.41 -3.40
N ALA A 52 1.36 -12.22 -4.44
CA ALA A 52 2.69 -11.63 -4.28
C ALA A 52 2.62 -10.17 -3.78
N LEU A 53 1.64 -9.40 -4.26
CA LEU A 53 1.40 -8.04 -3.80
C LEU A 53 0.88 -8.01 -2.35
N MET A 54 0.05 -8.97 -1.95
CA MET A 54 -0.42 -9.09 -0.56
C MET A 54 0.72 -9.43 0.41
N ASP A 55 1.58 -10.38 0.04
CA ASP A 55 2.76 -10.73 0.84
C ASP A 55 3.72 -9.55 0.97
N TYR A 56 3.96 -8.84 -0.14
CA TYR A 56 4.76 -7.62 -0.15
C TYR A 56 4.16 -6.54 0.78
N LEU A 57 2.86 -6.26 0.64
CA LEU A 57 2.17 -5.24 1.42
C LEU A 57 2.20 -5.54 2.91
N SER A 58 1.98 -6.80 3.28
CA SER A 58 1.98 -7.25 4.67
C SER A 58 3.37 -7.05 5.28
N GLY A 59 4.42 -7.59 4.65
CA GLY A 59 5.79 -7.41 5.13
C GLY A 59 6.23 -5.95 5.17
N PHE A 60 5.82 -5.15 4.18
CA PHE A 60 6.09 -3.71 4.14
C PHE A 60 5.46 -2.97 5.31
N ALA A 61 4.16 -3.18 5.54
CA ALA A 61 3.41 -2.51 6.60
C ALA A 61 3.93 -2.91 7.98
N GLU A 62 4.22 -4.19 8.19
CA GLU A 62 4.78 -4.68 9.44
C GLU A 62 6.14 -4.05 9.75
N ASP A 63 7.01 -3.93 8.73
CA ASP A 63 8.31 -3.31 8.91
C ASP A 63 8.22 -1.80 9.16
N ALA A 64 7.38 -1.09 8.40
CA ALA A 64 7.11 0.33 8.62
C ALA A 64 6.62 0.58 10.06
N PHE A 65 5.65 -0.20 10.52
CA PHE A 65 5.12 -0.12 11.87
C PHE A 65 6.19 -0.40 12.93
N ARG A 66 7.01 -1.44 12.72
CA ARG A 66 8.11 -1.78 13.63
C ARG A 66 9.15 -0.66 13.71
N ARG A 67 9.33 0.12 12.63
CA ARG A 67 10.17 1.33 12.60
C ARG A 67 9.52 2.55 13.26
N GLY A 68 8.28 2.42 13.75
CA GLY A 68 7.54 3.49 14.43
C GLY A 68 6.73 4.38 13.50
N TRP A 69 6.55 3.99 12.24
CA TRP A 69 5.66 4.70 11.33
C TRP A 69 4.20 4.53 11.76
N TRP A 70 3.48 5.65 11.72
CA TRP A 70 2.04 5.72 11.85
C TRP A 70 1.52 6.70 10.79
N PRO A 71 0.36 6.42 10.16
CA PRO A 71 -0.20 7.30 9.15
C PRO A 71 -0.56 8.66 9.77
N GLY A 72 0.13 9.72 9.35
CA GLY A 72 -0.09 11.09 9.82
C GLY A 72 -0.45 12.06 8.71
N ASP A 73 0.04 11.84 7.49
CA ASP A 73 -0.22 12.63 6.29
C ASP A 73 -0.39 11.74 5.05
N THR A 74 -1.21 12.21 4.11
CA THR A 74 -1.37 11.65 2.77
C THR A 74 -0.14 11.77 1.87
N HIS A 75 0.87 12.53 2.30
CA HIS A 75 2.17 12.64 1.62
C HIS A 75 3.26 11.76 2.25
N ASP A 76 2.94 10.99 3.29
CA ASP A 76 3.88 10.06 3.90
C ASP A 76 4.30 9.01 2.87
N TRP A 77 5.59 8.76 2.75
CA TRP A 77 6.12 7.82 1.76
C TRP A 77 5.53 6.41 1.93
N GLU A 78 5.37 5.95 3.19
CA GLU A 78 4.73 4.69 3.53
C GLU A 78 3.24 4.67 3.15
N PHE A 79 2.51 5.79 3.37
CA PHE A 79 1.12 5.93 2.96
C PHE A 79 0.99 5.76 1.44
N VAL A 80 1.80 6.49 0.67
CA VAL A 80 1.77 6.43 -0.80
C VAL A 80 2.12 5.03 -1.31
N ARG A 81 3.06 4.32 -0.66
CA ARG A 81 3.38 2.93 -0.99
C ARG A 81 2.20 1.99 -0.77
N ILE A 82 1.51 2.10 0.36
CA ILE A 82 0.32 1.28 0.65
C ILE A 82 -0.75 1.51 -0.42
N VAL A 83 -1.05 2.77 -0.72
CA VAL A 83 -2.03 3.13 -1.76
C VAL A 83 -1.63 2.57 -3.13
N ALA A 84 -0.35 2.65 -3.48
CA ALA A 84 0.16 2.11 -4.75
C ALA A 84 -0.03 0.60 -4.88
N VAL A 85 0.26 -0.17 -3.82
CA VAL A 85 0.09 -1.63 -3.85
C VAL A 85 -1.39 -2.00 -3.88
N CYS A 86 -2.23 -1.34 -3.09
CA CYS A 86 -3.68 -1.55 -3.14
C CYS A 86 -4.27 -1.21 -4.52
N TRP A 87 -3.79 -0.14 -5.15
CA TRP A 87 -4.15 0.20 -6.53
C TRP A 87 -3.71 -0.91 -7.50
N MET A 88 -2.48 -1.41 -7.40
CA MET A 88 -2.00 -2.51 -8.25
C MET A 88 -2.86 -3.77 -8.09
N MET A 89 -3.22 -4.14 -6.85
CA MET A 89 -4.06 -5.30 -6.59
C MET A 89 -5.48 -5.17 -7.17
N ARG A 90 -6.05 -3.96 -7.18
CA ARG A 90 -7.36 -3.67 -7.80
C ARG A 90 -7.32 -3.72 -9.33
N ASN A 91 -6.17 -3.42 -9.92
CA ASN A 91 -5.96 -3.38 -11.37
C ASN A 91 -5.25 -4.63 -11.90
N ALA A 92 -4.88 -5.57 -11.03
CA ALA A 92 -4.28 -6.83 -11.42
C ALA A 92 -5.32 -7.66 -12.18
N PRO A 93 -4.97 -8.27 -13.33
CA PRO A 93 -5.87 -9.16 -14.04
C PRO A 93 -6.26 -10.32 -13.13
N VAL A 94 -7.56 -10.60 -13.06
CA VAL A 94 -8.08 -11.81 -12.43
C VAL A 94 -7.69 -12.96 -13.34
N HIS A 95 -6.67 -13.73 -12.97
CA HIS A 95 -6.26 -14.93 -13.69
C HIS A 95 -7.13 -16.12 -13.32
#